data_AF-A0AAW1ASB5-F1
#
_entry.id   AF-A0AAW1ASB5-F1
#
_cell.length_a   1.000
_cell.length_b   1.000
_cell.length_c   1.000
_cell.angle_alpha   90.00
_cell.angle_beta   90.00
_cell.angle_gamma   90.00
#
_symmetry.space_group_name_H-M   'P 1'
#
loop_
_entity.id
_entity.type
_entity.pdbx_description
1 polymer ?
#
loop_
_entity_poly.entity_id
_entity_poly.type
_entity_poly.pdbx_seq_one_letter_code
_entity_poly.pdbx_strand_id
1 'polypeptide(L)'
;MVRVGTLPMRLLALDYGADIVYCEELIDIKMLQCKRVVNDILGTVDFVAPNERVVFRTCAREKNHVVFQMGTADAERALAVAKLVEDDIAGIDVNMGCPKEYSTKGGMGAALLSDPDRIESILTTLVKGVSKPVTCKIRILSSEEETVRLVKRIEQAGVAAIAVHGRKKEERPQHPVHCDVIKAISEVVSIPVIANGGSYDFIKEYSDLRIFQEATSASSVMVARAAMWNPSIFRKEGSLPLKDVMQEYIKYAVRYDNHYTNTKYCLCQMLREQLENAQGKKLHAAQSLQEICEVFEMSSFFQEASDLLEKKKVSLQVKSPNNDDHSEDPDVIKMAVKFDKREYPPQITPKMHLLEWCRREKLVQPAYETIERPRDRLFCSVVTVGGQKYSSTLWEKSKKLAEQAAAIACLRTLGLPEGKRDESANQPSLNKRKRRDQQLSNSPNIVLRSAPLAGVLQLCSFPSPPTFSVLYFALEAIRWNRKTDGRRGCRTNRDAERAPLAAVVWMAPMSSLPGCTVSLGALSHSPRCPPSSKGRRQEEGTGSSEDVGSEGFCRQEEPSCDSDSLSPVGGFCQSAAGFGDATAAALREWPWEN
;
A
#
# COMPACT_ATOMS: atom_id res chain seq x y z
N MET A 1 2.48 -5.95 4.50
CA MET A 1 2.20 -6.14 3.04
C MET A 1 1.78 -4.82 2.40
N VAL A 2 2.27 -4.44 1.20
CA VAL A 2 1.91 -3.15 0.54
C VAL A 2 0.40 -3.00 0.30
N ARG A 3 -0.15 -1.83 0.61
CA ARG A 3 -1.58 -1.46 0.77
C ARG A 3 -2.36 -2.25 1.82
N VAL A 4 -2.13 -3.56 1.93
CA VAL A 4 -2.92 -4.45 2.79
C VAL A 4 -2.57 -4.28 4.26
N GLY A 5 -1.31 -4.01 4.59
CA GLY A 5 -0.78 -3.92 5.97
C GLY A 5 -1.03 -2.58 6.67
N THR A 6 -2.12 -1.88 6.35
CA THR A 6 -2.58 -0.69 7.09
C THR A 6 -3.18 -1.07 8.44
N LEU A 7 -3.35 -0.10 9.34
CA LEU A 7 -3.78 -0.35 10.73
C LEU A 7 -5.03 -1.24 10.86
N PRO A 8 -6.11 -1.09 10.07
CA PRO A 8 -7.30 -1.93 10.18
C PRO A 8 -7.02 -3.43 9.98
N MET A 9 -6.14 -3.79 9.04
CA MET A 9 -5.77 -5.19 8.82
C MET A 9 -4.87 -5.73 9.92
N ARG A 10 -3.96 -4.91 10.45
CA ARG A 10 -3.06 -5.32 11.54
C ARG A 10 -3.84 -5.61 12.81
N LEU A 11 -4.74 -4.71 13.23
CA LEU A 11 -5.59 -4.93 14.40
C LEU A 11 -6.53 -6.13 14.24
N LEU A 12 -7.08 -6.34 13.04
CA LEU A 12 -7.93 -7.51 12.77
C LEU A 12 -7.15 -8.83 12.73
N ALA A 13 -5.86 -8.81 12.35
CA ALA A 13 -4.99 -9.98 12.49
C ALA A 13 -4.66 -10.27 13.96
N LEU A 14 -4.45 -9.24 14.80
CA LEU A 14 -4.29 -9.40 16.25
C LEU A 14 -5.56 -9.96 16.91
N ASP A 15 -6.76 -9.49 16.51
CA ASP A 15 -8.05 -10.01 17.00
C ASP A 15 -8.21 -11.51 16.79
N TYR A 16 -7.68 -12.02 15.68
CA TYR A 16 -7.73 -13.44 15.33
C TYR A 16 -6.49 -14.23 15.77
N GLY A 17 -5.61 -13.65 16.59
CA GLY A 17 -4.52 -14.40 17.24
C GLY A 17 -3.19 -14.42 16.50
N ALA A 18 -2.89 -13.45 15.62
CA ALA A 18 -1.52 -13.24 15.15
C ALA A 18 -0.66 -12.61 16.25
N ASP A 19 0.51 -13.17 16.56
CA ASP A 19 1.38 -12.67 17.63
C ASP A 19 2.11 -11.36 17.25
N ILE A 20 2.48 -11.21 15.97
CA ILE A 20 3.30 -10.11 15.43
C ILE A 20 2.73 -9.65 14.08
N VAL A 21 2.63 -8.32 13.88
CA VAL A 21 2.01 -7.72 12.69
C VAL A 21 2.94 -6.75 11.96
N TYR A 22 3.36 -7.12 10.74
CA TYR A 22 4.22 -6.29 9.90
C TYR A 22 3.39 -5.28 9.08
N CYS A 23 3.82 -4.02 9.02
CA CYS A 23 3.16 -2.99 8.21
C CYS A 23 3.38 -3.17 6.68
N GLU A 24 3.03 -2.17 5.88
CA GLU A 24 3.48 -2.11 4.49
C GLU A 24 4.96 -1.69 4.36
N GLU A 25 5.60 -2.06 3.23
CA GLU A 25 6.92 -1.54 2.84
C GLU A 25 6.82 -0.02 2.68
N LEU A 26 7.38 0.73 3.63
CA LEU A 26 7.41 2.20 3.60
C LEU A 26 8.82 2.69 3.24
N ILE A 27 8.90 3.57 2.23
CA ILE A 27 10.19 3.98 1.66
C ILE A 27 10.86 5.04 2.55
N ASP A 28 12.13 4.84 2.87
CA ASP A 28 12.95 5.67 3.74
C ASP A 28 12.89 7.17 3.39
N ILE A 29 13.13 7.51 2.13
CA ILE A 29 13.11 8.87 1.58
C ILE A 29 11.75 9.54 1.76
N LYS A 30 10.65 8.77 1.88
CA LYS A 30 9.32 9.32 2.19
C LYS A 30 9.07 9.46 3.68
N MET A 31 9.56 8.53 4.49
CA MET A 31 9.45 8.60 5.96
C MET A 31 10.24 9.76 6.55
N LEU A 32 11.44 10.06 6.04
CA LEU A 32 12.25 11.22 6.47
C LEU A 32 11.56 12.59 6.24
N GLN A 33 10.51 12.65 5.42
CA GLN A 33 9.71 13.86 5.22
C GLN A 33 8.61 14.02 6.28
N CYS A 34 8.34 12.97 7.07
CA CYS A 34 7.19 12.91 7.95
C CYS A 34 7.48 13.49 9.34
N LYS A 35 6.46 14.04 9.98
CA LYS A 35 6.46 14.38 11.40
C LYS A 35 5.66 13.34 12.17
N ARG A 36 6.15 12.95 13.35
CA ARG A 36 5.37 12.23 14.36
C ARG A 36 4.32 13.18 14.96
N VAL A 37 3.06 12.78 14.99
CA VAL A 37 1.93 13.55 15.52
C VAL A 37 1.08 12.63 16.40
N VAL A 38 0.79 13.04 17.63
CA VAL A 38 -0.22 12.36 18.46
C VAL A 38 -1.60 12.86 18.03
N ASN A 39 -2.54 11.93 17.85
CA ASN A 39 -3.88 12.21 17.33
C ASN A 39 -4.93 11.74 18.35
N ASP A 40 -5.28 12.61 19.30
CA ASP A 40 -6.18 12.32 20.42
C ASP A 40 -7.63 12.05 19.99
N ILE A 41 -8.03 12.50 18.79
CA ILE A 41 -9.35 12.22 18.21
C ILE A 41 -9.47 10.71 17.92
N LEU A 42 -8.45 10.13 17.29
CA LEU A 42 -8.42 8.70 16.92
C LEU A 42 -7.78 7.80 18.00
N GLY A 43 -6.98 8.37 18.92
CA GLY A 43 -6.12 7.61 19.83
C GLY A 43 -4.92 6.96 19.11
N THR A 44 -4.40 7.62 18.07
CA THR A 44 -3.30 7.10 17.24
C THR A 44 -2.04 7.95 17.34
N VAL A 45 -0.91 7.37 16.91
CA VAL A 45 0.27 8.12 16.49
C VAL A 45 0.35 8.06 14.97
N ASP A 46 0.38 9.24 14.35
CA ASP A 46 0.34 9.45 12.92
C ASP A 46 1.69 10.02 12.44
N PHE A 47 2.26 9.44 11.39
CA PHE A 47 3.46 9.94 10.72
C PHE A 47 3.04 10.68 9.46
N VAL A 48 2.98 12.00 9.56
CA VAL A 48 2.33 12.88 8.58
C VAL A 48 3.37 13.54 7.67
N ALA A 49 3.27 13.30 6.38
CA ALA A 49 4.11 13.94 5.37
C ALA A 49 3.69 15.40 5.08
N PRO A 50 4.54 16.26 4.47
CA PRO A 50 4.30 17.71 4.29
C PRO A 50 3.17 18.10 3.34
N ASN A 51 2.37 17.12 2.92
CA ASN A 51 1.20 17.26 2.07
C ASN A 51 -0.09 16.81 2.81
N GLU A 52 -0.06 16.88 4.16
CA GLU A 52 -1.08 16.41 5.11
C GLU A 52 -1.54 14.96 4.91
N ARG A 53 -0.68 14.11 4.34
CA ARG A 53 -0.95 12.68 4.19
C ARG A 53 -0.24 11.90 5.28
N VAL A 54 -1.02 11.17 6.07
CA VAL A 54 -0.53 10.11 6.94
C VAL A 54 0.10 8.99 6.10
N VAL A 55 1.35 8.64 6.42
CA VAL A 55 2.15 7.61 5.73
C VAL A 55 2.21 6.33 6.57
N PHE A 56 2.36 6.46 7.88
CA PHE A 56 2.17 5.39 8.86
C PHE A 56 1.21 5.88 9.95
N ARG A 57 0.34 4.98 10.43
CA ARG A 57 -0.60 5.20 11.54
C ARG A 57 -0.55 3.96 12.41
N THR A 58 -0.37 4.16 13.71
CA THR A 58 -0.30 3.10 14.75
C THR A 58 -1.09 3.52 15.99
N CYS A 59 -1.36 2.60 16.91
CA CYS A 59 -2.02 2.90 18.18
C CYS A 59 -1.48 2.01 19.31
N ALA A 60 -1.72 2.42 20.56
CA ALA A 60 -1.19 1.74 21.74
C ALA A 60 -1.46 0.22 21.79
N ARG A 61 -2.57 -0.23 21.18
CA ARG A 61 -2.96 -1.66 21.14
C ARG A 61 -1.99 -2.55 20.38
N GLU A 62 -1.39 -2.06 19.29
CA GLU A 62 -0.42 -2.83 18.50
C GLU A 62 1.05 -2.49 18.81
N LYS A 63 1.32 -1.52 19.69
CA LYS A 63 2.67 -1.01 19.98
C LYS A 63 3.68 -2.12 20.32
N ASN A 64 3.26 -3.16 21.03
CA ASN A 64 4.11 -4.29 21.44
C ASN A 64 4.15 -5.44 20.42
N HIS A 65 3.42 -5.33 19.29
CA HIS A 65 3.26 -6.36 18.26
C HIS A 65 3.64 -5.89 16.85
N VAL A 66 3.68 -4.56 16.61
CA VAL A 66 3.86 -4.00 15.26
C VAL A 66 5.33 -3.91 14.87
N VAL A 67 5.68 -4.48 13.72
CA VAL A 67 7.02 -4.39 13.12
C VAL A 67 6.98 -3.44 11.93
N PHE A 68 7.87 -2.44 11.96
CA PHE A 68 7.96 -1.41 10.93
C PHE A 68 8.90 -1.85 9.80
N GLN A 69 8.32 -2.26 8.66
CA GLN A 69 9.08 -2.67 7.47
C GLN A 69 9.43 -1.46 6.58
N MET A 70 10.72 -1.15 6.46
CA MET A 70 11.22 -0.12 5.54
C MET A 70 11.78 -0.69 4.24
N GLY A 71 11.59 0.06 3.16
CA GLY A 71 12.41 -0.03 1.94
C GLY A 71 13.50 1.04 2.01
N THR A 72 14.77 0.62 1.93
CA THR A 72 15.95 1.49 1.97
C THR A 72 17.12 0.86 1.22
N ALA A 73 18.17 1.65 0.96
CA ALA A 73 19.42 1.23 0.32
C ALA A 73 20.64 2.01 0.86
N ASP A 74 20.53 2.51 2.10
CA ASP A 74 21.45 3.48 2.71
C ASP A 74 21.34 3.41 4.24
N ALA A 75 22.47 3.23 4.93
CA ALA A 75 22.50 2.94 6.36
C ALA A 75 22.05 4.13 7.23
N GLU A 76 22.46 5.36 6.87
CA GLU A 76 22.15 6.57 7.64
C GLU A 76 20.67 6.96 7.48
N ARG A 77 20.11 6.84 6.26
CA ARG A 77 18.67 7.04 6.06
C ARG A 77 17.84 5.97 6.78
N ALA A 78 18.30 4.71 6.77
CA ALA A 78 17.64 3.64 7.51
C ALA A 78 17.60 3.95 9.01
N LEU A 79 18.73 4.32 9.60
CA LEU A 79 18.83 4.67 11.02
C LEU A 79 17.98 5.90 11.38
N ALA A 80 18.04 6.97 10.59
CA ALA A 80 17.24 8.18 10.82
C ALA A 80 15.72 7.92 10.72
N VAL A 81 15.28 7.00 9.86
CA VAL A 81 13.87 6.55 9.82
C VAL A 81 13.53 5.66 11.01
N ALA A 82 14.43 4.75 11.40
CA ALA A 82 14.21 3.88 12.55
C ALA A 82 14.08 4.69 13.85
N LYS A 83 14.94 5.70 14.05
CA LYS A 83 14.85 6.68 15.14
C LYS A 83 13.58 7.54 15.14
N LEU A 84 12.98 7.80 13.98
CA LEU A 84 11.70 8.49 13.90
C LEU A 84 10.54 7.65 14.48
N VAL A 85 10.62 6.32 14.42
CA VAL A 85 9.49 5.41 14.74
C VAL A 85 9.71 4.50 15.95
N GLU A 86 10.94 4.35 16.47
CA GLU A 86 11.27 3.30 17.46
C GLU A 86 10.40 3.35 18.72
N ASP A 87 10.03 4.54 19.21
CA ASP A 87 9.21 4.70 20.42
C ASP A 87 7.78 4.16 20.30
N ASP A 88 7.24 3.94 19.10
CA ASP A 88 5.83 3.58 18.88
C ASP A 88 5.61 2.13 18.41
N ILE A 89 6.68 1.34 18.30
CA ILE A 89 6.67 0.01 17.66
C ILE A 89 7.41 -1.07 18.48
N ALA A 90 7.29 -2.32 18.04
CA ALA A 90 7.95 -3.47 18.65
C ALA A 90 9.32 -3.77 18.03
N GLY A 91 9.47 -3.61 16.71
CA GLY A 91 10.70 -3.94 15.98
C GLY A 91 10.82 -3.25 14.62
N ILE A 92 12.03 -3.24 14.06
CA ILE A 92 12.38 -2.68 12.75
C ILE A 92 12.65 -3.83 11.77
N ASP A 93 12.14 -3.77 10.54
CA ASP A 93 12.45 -4.74 9.48
C ASP A 93 12.96 -4.06 8.20
N VAL A 94 14.00 -4.64 7.59
CA VAL A 94 14.50 -4.20 6.27
C VAL A 94 14.00 -5.13 5.17
N ASN A 95 13.29 -4.56 4.19
CA ASN A 95 12.82 -5.31 3.02
C ASN A 95 13.96 -5.54 2.00
N MET A 96 14.40 -6.78 1.89
CA MET A 96 15.40 -7.27 0.94
C MET A 96 14.77 -8.23 -0.11
N GLY A 97 13.44 -8.37 -0.12
CA GLY A 97 12.73 -9.38 -0.90
C GLY A 97 11.80 -8.84 -1.99
N CYS A 98 11.60 -7.52 -2.09
CA CYS A 98 10.67 -6.91 -3.04
C CYS A 98 11.24 -6.93 -4.49
N PRO A 99 10.62 -7.66 -5.45
CA PRO A 99 11.12 -7.76 -6.82
C PRO A 99 10.50 -6.70 -7.75
N LYS A 100 9.84 -5.67 -7.20
CA LYS A 100 9.12 -4.65 -7.97
C LYS A 100 10.06 -3.54 -8.41
N GLU A 101 9.83 -3.05 -9.62
CA GLU A 101 10.69 -2.07 -10.31
C GLU A 101 10.94 -0.79 -9.52
N TYR A 102 9.97 -0.28 -8.76
CA TYR A 102 10.18 0.91 -7.90
C TYR A 102 11.18 0.68 -6.77
N SER A 103 11.27 -0.56 -6.27
CA SER A 103 12.15 -0.94 -5.16
C SER A 103 13.54 -1.21 -5.73
N THR A 104 13.63 -2.04 -6.77
CA THR A 104 14.91 -2.41 -7.39
C THR A 104 15.61 -1.25 -8.09
N LYS A 105 14.89 -0.31 -8.73
CA LYS A 105 15.51 0.92 -9.30
C LYS A 105 16.06 1.88 -8.24
N GLY A 106 15.58 1.79 -6.99
CA GLY A 106 16.14 2.54 -5.86
C GLY A 106 17.30 1.83 -5.16
N GLY A 107 17.75 0.67 -5.66
CA GLY A 107 18.71 -0.19 -4.98
C GLY A 107 18.13 -0.96 -3.78
N MET A 108 16.80 -0.92 -3.59
CA MET A 108 16.08 -1.49 -2.44
C MET A 108 15.52 -2.89 -2.76
N GLY A 109 15.00 -3.59 -1.74
CA GLY A 109 14.33 -4.87 -1.96
C GLY A 109 15.27 -5.93 -2.53
N ALA A 110 14.82 -6.66 -3.55
CA ALA A 110 15.59 -7.71 -4.20
C ALA A 110 16.74 -7.20 -5.12
N ALA A 111 17.15 -5.94 -4.99
CA ALA A 111 18.42 -5.42 -5.47
C ALA A 111 19.54 -5.46 -4.39
N LEU A 112 19.17 -5.43 -3.11
CA LEU A 112 20.13 -5.58 -1.99
C LEU A 112 20.78 -6.97 -1.98
N LEU A 113 20.07 -8.01 -2.43
CA LEU A 113 20.55 -9.40 -2.48
C LEU A 113 21.80 -9.60 -3.35
N SER A 114 22.10 -8.67 -4.26
CA SER A 114 23.33 -8.64 -5.08
C SER A 114 24.44 -7.73 -4.52
N ASP A 115 24.23 -7.12 -3.36
CA ASP A 115 25.19 -6.25 -2.67
C ASP A 115 25.23 -6.58 -1.16
N PRO A 116 25.90 -7.69 -0.77
CA PRO A 116 25.93 -8.14 0.62
C PRO A 116 26.73 -7.20 1.54
N ASP A 117 27.65 -6.41 1.00
CA ASP A 117 28.39 -5.38 1.75
C ASP A 117 27.44 -4.27 2.22
N ARG A 118 26.54 -3.82 1.35
CA ARG A 118 25.48 -2.86 1.71
C ARG A 118 24.45 -3.44 2.67
N ILE A 119 24.12 -4.73 2.53
CA ILE A 119 23.27 -5.45 3.51
C ILE A 119 23.89 -5.38 4.90
N GLU A 120 25.16 -5.77 5.04
CA GLU A 120 25.87 -5.74 6.32
C GLU A 120 25.97 -4.30 6.87
N SER A 121 26.28 -3.32 6.01
CA SER A 121 26.34 -1.90 6.36
C SER A 121 25.03 -1.37 6.93
N ILE A 122 23.89 -1.64 6.27
CA ILE A 122 22.56 -1.20 6.73
C ILE A 122 22.19 -1.89 8.05
N LEU A 123 22.31 -3.22 8.11
CA LEU A 123 21.88 -3.99 9.28
C LEU A 123 22.72 -3.67 10.52
N THR A 124 24.05 -3.64 10.38
CA THR A 124 24.97 -3.33 11.49
C THR A 124 24.73 -1.93 12.05
N THR A 125 24.40 -0.96 11.20
CA THR A 125 24.12 0.43 11.60
C THR A 125 22.77 0.54 12.33
N LEU A 126 21.75 -0.20 11.88
CA LEU A 126 20.48 -0.31 12.59
C LEU A 126 20.65 -1.00 13.95
N VAL A 127 21.27 -2.17 13.99
CA VAL A 127 21.45 -2.99 15.22
C VAL A 127 22.24 -2.25 16.30
N LYS A 128 23.24 -1.46 15.92
CA LYS A 128 24.00 -0.60 16.86
C LYS A 128 23.29 0.71 17.22
N GLY A 129 22.29 1.11 16.43
CA GLY A 129 21.68 2.43 16.51
C GLY A 129 20.35 2.49 17.27
N VAL A 130 19.46 1.50 17.11
CA VAL A 130 18.13 1.48 17.76
C VAL A 130 18.04 0.57 18.97
N SER A 131 17.13 0.88 19.90
CA SER A 131 16.89 0.04 21.09
C SER A 131 15.86 -1.08 20.86
N LYS A 132 15.57 -1.41 19.60
CA LYS A 132 14.53 -2.35 19.18
C LYS A 132 15.15 -3.51 18.39
N PRO A 133 14.59 -4.72 18.45
CA PRO A 133 15.03 -5.82 17.60
C PRO A 133 14.92 -5.41 16.12
N VAL A 134 16.02 -5.62 15.40
CA VAL A 134 16.13 -5.41 13.95
C VAL A 134 16.04 -6.76 13.27
N THR A 135 15.17 -6.89 12.28
CA THR A 135 15.02 -8.06 11.40
C THR A 135 15.25 -7.69 9.95
N CYS A 136 15.32 -8.68 9.07
CA CYS A 136 15.18 -8.43 7.64
C CYS A 136 14.38 -9.52 6.95
N LYS A 137 13.77 -9.16 5.82
CA LYS A 137 12.97 -10.07 5.00
C LYS A 137 13.57 -10.27 3.60
N ILE A 138 14.09 -11.47 3.34
CA ILE A 138 14.77 -11.85 2.09
C ILE A 138 13.90 -12.67 1.13
N ARG A 139 14.45 -12.91 -0.07
CA ARG A 139 14.16 -14.06 -0.94
C ARG A 139 15.41 -14.93 -1.04
N ILE A 140 15.24 -16.21 -1.36
CA ILE A 140 16.36 -17.12 -1.66
C ILE A 140 17.05 -16.76 -2.98
N LEU A 141 18.30 -17.19 -3.15
CA LEU A 141 19.16 -16.89 -4.30
C LEU A 141 19.13 -18.00 -5.37
N SER A 142 20.05 -17.93 -6.34
CA SER A 142 20.22 -18.91 -7.42
C SER A 142 20.50 -20.31 -6.88
N SER A 143 21.41 -20.44 -5.91
CA SER A 143 21.73 -21.69 -5.22
C SER A 143 21.43 -21.66 -3.70
N GLU A 144 21.39 -22.83 -3.08
CA GLU A 144 21.25 -22.98 -1.63
C GLU A 144 22.50 -22.46 -0.91
N GLU A 145 23.68 -22.81 -1.39
CA GLU A 145 24.97 -22.45 -0.80
C GLU A 145 25.25 -20.94 -0.88
N GLU A 146 24.80 -20.28 -1.95
CA GLU A 146 24.75 -18.80 -2.03
C GLU A 146 23.81 -18.23 -0.96
N THR A 147 22.61 -18.80 -0.81
CA THR A 147 21.61 -18.31 0.15
C THR A 147 22.09 -18.48 1.59
N VAL A 148 22.61 -19.65 1.96
CA VAL A 148 23.16 -19.94 3.29
C VAL A 148 24.36 -19.03 3.60
N ARG A 149 25.25 -18.77 2.64
CA ARG A 149 26.36 -17.80 2.82
C ARG A 149 25.86 -16.38 3.08
N LEU A 150 24.83 -15.92 2.35
CA LEU A 150 24.21 -14.62 2.60
C LEU A 150 23.55 -14.55 3.98
N VAL A 151 22.81 -15.60 4.40
CA VAL A 151 22.12 -15.59 5.69
C VAL A 151 23.09 -15.65 6.87
N LYS A 152 24.21 -16.37 6.79
CA LYS A 152 25.27 -16.29 7.81
C LYS A 152 25.88 -14.89 7.93
N ARG A 153 26.03 -14.16 6.82
CA ARG A 153 26.51 -12.77 6.85
C ARG A 153 25.48 -11.80 7.45
N ILE A 154 24.18 -12.06 7.23
CA ILE A 154 23.07 -11.34 7.87
C ILE A 154 23.03 -11.60 9.39
N GLU A 155 23.23 -12.85 9.81
CA GLU A 155 23.35 -13.22 11.23
C GLU A 155 24.53 -12.49 11.91
N GLN A 156 25.69 -12.44 11.25
CA GLN A 156 26.88 -11.74 11.74
C GLN A 156 26.68 -10.22 11.92
N ALA A 157 25.71 -9.61 11.22
CA ALA A 157 25.33 -8.20 11.44
C ALA A 157 24.47 -7.99 12.72
N GLY A 158 24.09 -9.06 13.42
CA GLY A 158 23.41 -9.00 14.72
C GLY A 158 21.89 -8.83 14.66
N VAL A 159 21.23 -9.26 13.57
CA VAL A 159 19.76 -9.21 13.49
C VAL A 159 19.10 -10.20 14.46
N ALA A 160 17.96 -9.81 15.03
CA ALA A 160 17.22 -10.61 16.01
C ALA A 160 16.46 -11.80 15.40
N ALA A 161 16.11 -11.72 14.11
CA ALA A 161 15.46 -12.80 13.34
C ALA A 161 15.56 -12.51 11.83
N ILE A 162 15.36 -13.55 10.99
CA ILE A 162 15.30 -13.41 9.53
C ILE A 162 14.04 -14.05 8.94
N ALA A 163 13.33 -13.31 8.09
CA ALA A 163 12.13 -13.80 7.40
C ALA A 163 12.43 -14.23 5.96
N VAL A 164 12.41 -15.53 5.70
CA VAL A 164 12.83 -16.11 4.40
C VAL A 164 11.60 -16.42 3.54
N HIS A 165 11.43 -15.72 2.41
CA HIS A 165 10.53 -16.19 1.36
C HIS A 165 11.27 -17.24 0.53
N GLY A 166 10.88 -18.52 0.66
CA GLY A 166 11.40 -19.66 -0.12
C GLY A 166 11.03 -19.64 -1.60
N ARG A 167 11.22 -18.51 -2.28
CA ARG A 167 11.10 -18.34 -3.74
C ARG A 167 12.15 -17.35 -4.23
N LYS A 168 12.79 -17.67 -5.35
CA LYS A 168 13.79 -16.83 -6.04
C LYS A 168 13.15 -15.53 -6.53
N LYS A 169 13.93 -14.49 -6.80
CA LYS A 169 13.44 -13.14 -7.19
C LYS A 169 12.51 -13.16 -8.42
N GLU A 170 12.80 -14.04 -9.36
CA GLU A 170 12.11 -14.23 -10.63
C GLU A 170 10.79 -15.00 -10.43
N GLU A 171 10.78 -15.94 -9.49
CA GLU A 171 9.66 -16.85 -9.23
C GLU A 171 8.39 -16.12 -8.78
N ARG A 172 7.29 -16.55 -9.39
CA ARG A 172 5.95 -15.98 -9.24
C ARG A 172 5.06 -16.88 -8.37
N PRO A 173 3.93 -16.39 -7.83
CA PRO A 173 3.17 -17.13 -6.79
C PRO A 173 2.59 -18.49 -7.19
N GLN A 174 2.61 -18.85 -8.48
CA GLN A 174 2.25 -20.17 -9.02
C GLN A 174 3.42 -21.18 -9.10
N HIS A 175 4.66 -20.73 -8.85
CA HIS A 175 5.80 -21.64 -8.63
C HIS A 175 5.68 -22.18 -7.19
N PRO A 176 6.15 -23.40 -6.87
CA PRO A 176 6.16 -23.90 -5.49
C PRO A 176 7.00 -23.02 -4.56
N VAL A 177 6.93 -23.29 -3.25
CA VAL A 177 7.86 -22.76 -2.26
C VAL A 177 8.91 -23.83 -1.95
N HIS A 178 10.18 -23.44 -1.99
CA HIS A 178 11.34 -24.28 -1.69
C HIS A 178 11.50 -24.39 -0.15
N CYS A 179 10.78 -25.35 0.45
CA CYS A 179 10.79 -25.58 1.90
C CYS A 179 12.12 -26.18 2.38
N ASP A 180 12.74 -27.00 1.54
CA ASP A 180 14.11 -27.51 1.63
C ASP A 180 15.13 -26.38 1.85
N VAL A 181 15.12 -25.34 1.00
CA VAL A 181 16.06 -24.21 1.14
C VAL A 181 15.79 -23.38 2.41
N ILE A 182 14.53 -23.27 2.86
CA ILE A 182 14.24 -22.64 4.17
C ILE A 182 14.79 -23.51 5.30
N LYS A 183 14.60 -24.84 5.23
CA LYS A 183 15.10 -25.79 6.22
C LYS A 183 16.63 -25.77 6.33
N ALA A 184 17.34 -25.80 5.19
CA ALA A 184 18.79 -25.73 5.14
C ALA A 184 19.35 -24.41 5.73
N ILE A 185 18.56 -23.34 5.78
CA ILE A 185 18.89 -22.12 6.52
C ILE A 185 18.59 -22.32 8.01
N SER A 186 17.39 -22.79 8.38
CA SER A 186 16.95 -23.02 9.76
C SER A 186 17.88 -23.93 10.57
N GLU A 187 18.47 -24.95 9.95
CA GLU A 187 19.39 -25.91 10.60
C GLU A 187 20.83 -25.36 10.76
N VAL A 188 21.13 -24.18 10.22
CA VAL A 188 22.52 -23.71 9.99
C VAL A 188 22.82 -22.33 10.61
N VAL A 189 21.80 -21.59 11.06
CA VAL A 189 21.96 -20.35 11.86
C VAL A 189 21.36 -20.50 13.25
N SER A 190 21.87 -19.71 14.19
CA SER A 190 21.40 -19.65 15.59
C SER A 190 20.22 -18.69 15.80
N ILE A 191 20.06 -17.70 14.91
CA ILE A 191 18.95 -16.74 14.96
C ILE A 191 17.61 -17.35 14.50
N PRO A 192 16.46 -16.93 15.08
CA PRO A 192 15.13 -17.35 14.63
C PRO A 192 14.87 -17.12 13.14
N VAL A 193 14.63 -18.21 12.41
CA VAL A 193 14.15 -18.18 11.02
C VAL A 193 12.62 -18.16 11.00
N ILE A 194 12.05 -17.24 10.22
CA ILE A 194 10.60 -17.09 10.01
C ILE A 194 10.27 -17.51 8.58
N ALA A 195 9.64 -18.68 8.41
CA ALA A 195 9.30 -19.23 7.11
C ALA A 195 8.18 -18.43 6.42
N ASN A 196 8.33 -18.16 5.12
CA ASN A 196 7.34 -17.41 4.34
C ASN A 196 7.15 -17.97 2.93
N GLY A 197 5.91 -17.93 2.46
CA GLY A 197 5.54 -18.25 1.08
C GLY A 197 4.45 -19.31 0.91
N GLY A 198 4.16 -20.09 1.96
CA GLY A 198 3.28 -21.26 1.90
C GLY A 198 1.78 -21.01 1.69
N SER A 199 1.26 -19.78 1.82
CA SER A 199 -0.17 -19.49 1.60
C SER A 199 -0.68 -20.02 0.25
N TYR A 200 -1.88 -20.62 0.21
CA TYR A 200 -2.50 -21.38 -0.91
C TYR A 200 -1.86 -22.74 -1.18
N ASP A 201 -0.53 -22.81 -1.30
CA ASP A 201 0.16 -24.01 -1.74
C ASP A 201 0.20 -25.06 -0.61
N PHE A 202 0.55 -24.60 0.60
CA PHE A 202 0.50 -25.33 1.88
C PHE A 202 -0.63 -24.79 2.78
N ILE A 203 -0.61 -23.50 3.10
CA ILE A 203 -1.48 -22.89 4.11
C ILE A 203 -2.83 -22.45 3.52
N LYS A 204 -3.88 -23.13 3.96
CA LYS A 204 -5.31 -22.91 3.65
C LYS A 204 -6.13 -22.71 4.92
N GLU A 205 -5.79 -23.42 6.00
CA GLU A 205 -6.39 -23.32 7.33
C GLU A 205 -5.34 -23.15 8.44
N TYR A 206 -5.76 -23.08 9.71
CA TYR A 206 -4.88 -22.79 10.86
C TYR A 206 -3.89 -23.94 11.14
N SER A 207 -4.32 -25.19 10.99
CA SER A 207 -3.51 -26.39 11.21
C SER A 207 -2.25 -26.42 10.31
N ASP A 208 -2.39 -25.99 9.05
CA ASP A 208 -1.31 -25.91 8.07
C ASP A 208 -0.16 -24.99 8.50
N LEU A 209 -0.40 -24.03 9.41
CA LEU A 209 0.65 -23.17 9.94
C LEU A 209 1.71 -24.00 10.67
N ARG A 210 1.29 -25.02 11.43
CA ARG A 210 2.19 -25.94 12.13
C ARG A 210 2.89 -26.88 11.15
N ILE A 211 2.17 -27.42 10.18
CA ILE A 211 2.73 -28.31 9.14
C ILE A 211 3.82 -27.57 8.34
N PHE A 212 3.58 -26.31 7.95
CA PHE A 212 4.55 -25.49 7.23
C PHE A 212 5.74 -25.07 8.13
N GLN A 213 5.53 -24.86 9.43
CA GLN A 213 6.61 -24.62 10.40
C GLN A 213 7.55 -25.85 10.48
N GLU A 214 7.00 -27.04 10.67
CA GLU A 214 7.75 -28.29 10.81
C GLU A 214 8.48 -28.67 9.52
N ALA A 215 7.81 -28.58 8.36
CA ALA A 215 8.38 -28.87 7.04
C ALA A 215 9.52 -27.92 6.62
N THR A 216 9.63 -26.75 7.26
CA THR A 216 10.74 -25.79 7.06
C THR A 216 11.69 -25.71 8.25
N SER A 217 11.46 -26.53 9.28
CA SER A 217 12.16 -26.55 10.58
C SER A 217 12.34 -25.15 11.21
N ALA A 218 11.43 -24.23 10.90
CA ALA A 218 11.58 -22.81 11.21
C ALA A 218 11.01 -22.46 12.59
N SER A 219 11.57 -21.41 13.21
CA SER A 219 11.11 -20.94 14.52
C SER A 219 9.68 -20.39 14.47
N SER A 220 9.27 -19.76 13.36
CA SER A 220 7.93 -19.17 13.20
C SER A 220 7.48 -19.11 11.73
N VAL A 221 6.21 -18.77 11.48
CA VAL A 221 5.61 -18.67 10.14
C VAL A 221 5.04 -17.28 9.89
N MET A 222 5.42 -16.64 8.79
CA MET A 222 4.84 -15.39 8.32
C MET A 222 3.81 -15.66 7.21
N VAL A 223 2.55 -15.36 7.47
CA VAL A 223 1.44 -15.52 6.50
C VAL A 223 1.26 -14.23 5.69
N ALA A 224 0.89 -14.35 4.41
CA ALA A 224 0.64 -13.20 3.53
C ALA A 224 -0.66 -13.34 2.72
N ARG A 225 -0.67 -14.17 1.65
CA ARG A 225 -1.83 -14.27 0.76
C ARG A 225 -3.09 -14.75 1.48
N ALA A 226 -2.96 -15.74 2.37
CA ALA A 226 -4.11 -16.28 3.10
C ALA A 226 -4.73 -15.22 4.04
N ALA A 227 -3.92 -14.53 4.84
CA ALA A 227 -4.38 -13.44 5.72
C ALA A 227 -4.94 -12.23 4.95
N MET A 228 -4.47 -11.97 3.73
CA MET A 228 -5.04 -10.95 2.84
C MET A 228 -6.44 -11.33 2.32
N TRP A 229 -6.72 -12.63 2.15
CA TRP A 229 -8.02 -13.14 1.71
C TRP A 229 -9.00 -13.30 2.87
N ASN A 230 -8.55 -13.86 3.99
CA ASN A 230 -9.28 -13.90 5.25
C ASN A 230 -8.29 -13.83 6.43
N PRO A 231 -8.21 -12.71 7.18
CA PRO A 231 -7.33 -12.60 8.34
C PRO A 231 -7.67 -13.55 9.50
N SER A 232 -8.85 -14.19 9.51
CA SER A 232 -9.16 -15.24 10.50
C SER A 232 -8.41 -16.56 10.27
N ILE A 233 -7.48 -16.62 9.31
CA ILE A 233 -6.51 -17.72 9.16
C ILE A 233 -5.66 -17.97 10.42
N PHE A 234 -5.47 -16.95 11.27
CA PHE A 234 -4.75 -17.07 12.53
C PHE A 234 -5.60 -17.66 13.67
N ARG A 235 -6.92 -17.83 13.48
CA ARG A 235 -7.83 -18.25 14.53
C ARG A 235 -7.77 -19.77 14.75
N LYS A 236 -7.44 -20.17 15.98
CA LYS A 236 -7.27 -21.58 16.41
C LYS A 236 -8.52 -22.42 16.18
N GLU A 237 -9.70 -21.87 16.47
CA GLU A 237 -10.99 -22.56 16.29
C GLU A 237 -11.56 -22.41 14.86
N GLY A 238 -10.69 -22.23 13.85
CA GLY A 238 -11.05 -22.16 12.44
C GLY A 238 -11.42 -20.77 11.93
N SER A 239 -11.39 -20.62 10.59
CA SER A 239 -11.71 -19.36 9.92
C SER A 239 -13.20 -19.00 10.00
N LEU A 240 -13.48 -17.71 10.16
CA LEU A 240 -14.83 -17.16 10.23
C LEU A 240 -15.41 -16.87 8.83
N PRO A 241 -16.75 -16.78 8.71
CA PRO A 241 -17.42 -16.37 7.48
C PRO A 241 -16.94 -15.01 6.97
N LEU A 242 -16.77 -14.88 5.66
CA LEU A 242 -16.16 -13.70 5.07
C LEU A 242 -16.99 -12.42 5.27
N LYS A 243 -18.32 -12.51 5.42
CA LYS A 243 -19.18 -11.35 5.71
C LYS A 243 -18.74 -10.68 7.02
N ASP A 244 -18.62 -11.47 8.07
CA ASP A 244 -18.37 -11.01 9.44
C ASP A 244 -16.97 -10.38 9.52
N VAL A 245 -15.98 -11.04 8.92
CA VAL A 245 -14.59 -10.57 8.81
C VAL A 245 -14.51 -9.25 8.01
N MET A 246 -15.27 -9.11 6.93
CA MET A 246 -15.35 -7.84 6.18
C MET A 246 -16.02 -6.73 7.01
N GLN A 247 -17.04 -7.05 7.81
CA GLN A 247 -17.69 -6.07 8.69
C GLN A 247 -16.77 -5.60 9.84
N GLU A 248 -16.00 -6.50 10.49
CA GLU A 248 -14.99 -6.08 11.47
C GLU A 248 -13.86 -5.24 10.85
N TYR A 249 -13.41 -5.60 9.64
CA TYR A 249 -12.45 -4.79 8.89
C TYR A 249 -12.99 -3.36 8.61
N ILE A 250 -14.27 -3.23 8.24
CA ILE A 250 -14.93 -1.94 8.05
C ILE A 250 -15.05 -1.17 9.37
N LYS A 251 -15.36 -1.83 10.50
CA LYS A 251 -15.40 -1.18 11.82
C LYS A 251 -14.07 -0.51 12.16
N TYR A 252 -12.94 -1.17 11.92
CA TYR A 252 -11.63 -0.54 12.10
C TYR A 252 -11.33 0.55 11.07
N ALA A 253 -11.71 0.33 9.81
CA ALA A 253 -11.48 1.32 8.76
C ALA A 253 -12.21 2.65 9.01
N VAL A 254 -13.40 2.61 9.61
CA VAL A 254 -14.14 3.81 10.04
C VAL A 254 -13.54 4.39 11.32
N ARG A 255 -13.36 3.59 12.38
CA ARG A 255 -12.84 4.04 13.70
C ARG A 255 -11.48 4.74 13.62
N TYR A 256 -10.61 4.31 12.69
CA TYR A 256 -9.26 4.84 12.50
C TYR A 256 -9.08 5.67 11.22
N ASP A 257 -10.16 6.20 10.63
CA ASP A 257 -10.12 7.09 9.46
C ASP A 257 -9.21 6.56 8.33
N ASN A 258 -9.45 5.31 7.92
CA ASN A 258 -8.66 4.66 6.87
C ASN A 258 -9.21 5.04 5.50
N HIS A 259 -8.39 5.74 4.71
CA HIS A 259 -8.79 6.30 3.42
C HIS A 259 -9.56 5.30 2.53
N TYR A 260 -10.76 5.68 2.09
CA TYR A 260 -11.75 4.75 1.49
C TYR A 260 -11.21 3.86 0.36
N THR A 261 -10.29 4.37 -0.48
CA THR A 261 -9.68 3.57 -1.57
C THR A 261 -8.77 2.44 -1.06
N ASN A 262 -8.17 2.57 0.12
CA ASN A 262 -7.42 1.50 0.78
C ASN A 262 -8.37 0.45 1.36
N THR A 263 -9.41 0.89 2.07
CA THR A 263 -10.50 0.04 2.60
C THR A 263 -11.12 -0.81 1.49
N LYS A 264 -11.54 -0.15 0.39
CA LYS A 264 -12.06 -0.77 -0.83
C LYS A 264 -11.07 -1.73 -1.47
N TYR A 265 -9.79 -1.37 -1.58
CA TYR A 265 -8.77 -2.27 -2.16
C TYR A 265 -8.67 -3.59 -1.39
N CYS A 266 -8.65 -3.54 -0.06
CA CYS A 266 -8.54 -4.71 0.80
C CYS A 266 -9.81 -5.57 0.79
N LEU A 267 -11.00 -4.96 0.87
CA LEU A 267 -12.28 -5.67 0.69
C LEU A 267 -12.36 -6.37 -0.68
N CYS A 268 -11.82 -5.75 -1.74
CA CYS A 268 -11.70 -6.42 -3.04
C CYS A 268 -10.68 -7.58 -3.04
N GLN A 269 -9.64 -7.56 -2.19
CA GLN A 269 -8.73 -8.70 -2.05
C GLN A 269 -9.38 -9.85 -1.26
N MET A 270 -10.29 -9.56 -0.34
CA MET A 270 -11.08 -10.56 0.39
C MET A 270 -12.09 -11.24 -0.54
N LEU A 271 -12.92 -10.47 -1.25
CA LEU A 271 -13.99 -10.99 -2.11
C LEU A 271 -13.48 -11.88 -3.27
N ARG A 272 -12.31 -11.59 -3.86
CA ARG A 272 -11.74 -12.32 -5.01
C ARG A 272 -12.77 -12.58 -6.13
N GLU A 273 -13.15 -13.83 -6.34
CA GLU A 273 -14.12 -14.28 -7.35
C GLU A 273 -15.54 -13.76 -7.08
N GLN A 274 -15.88 -13.42 -5.84
CA GLN A 274 -17.18 -12.84 -5.47
C GLN A 274 -17.34 -11.37 -5.91
N LEU A 275 -16.30 -10.75 -6.51
CA LEU A 275 -16.37 -9.37 -7.03
C LEU A 275 -17.43 -9.18 -8.12
N GLU A 276 -17.75 -10.24 -8.88
CA GLU A 276 -18.78 -10.19 -9.93
C GLU A 276 -20.21 -10.24 -9.38
N ASN A 277 -20.39 -10.54 -8.08
CA ASN A 277 -21.70 -10.52 -7.44
C ASN A 277 -22.22 -9.09 -7.25
N ALA A 278 -23.53 -8.95 -7.01
CA ALA A 278 -24.18 -7.63 -6.86
C ALA A 278 -23.50 -6.75 -5.78
N GLN A 279 -23.06 -7.34 -4.67
CA GLN A 279 -22.33 -6.63 -3.61
C GLN A 279 -20.95 -6.15 -4.06
N GLY A 280 -20.17 -7.01 -4.73
CA GLY A 280 -18.86 -6.66 -5.29
C GLY A 280 -18.92 -5.54 -6.32
N LYS A 281 -19.96 -5.55 -7.17
CA LYS A 281 -20.24 -4.48 -8.14
C LYS A 281 -20.62 -3.15 -7.46
N LYS A 282 -21.42 -3.17 -6.39
CA LYS A 282 -21.70 -1.96 -5.58
C LYS A 282 -20.43 -1.43 -4.89
N LEU A 283 -19.62 -2.31 -4.29
CA LEU A 283 -18.32 -1.93 -3.70
C LEU A 283 -17.39 -1.30 -4.76
N HIS A 284 -17.38 -1.84 -5.99
CA HIS A 284 -16.63 -1.26 -7.09
C HIS A 284 -17.14 0.12 -7.52
N ALA A 285 -18.43 0.42 -7.36
CA ALA A 285 -18.97 1.76 -7.58
C ALA A 285 -18.56 2.77 -6.47
N ALA A 286 -18.55 2.35 -5.20
CA ALA A 286 -18.43 3.23 -4.02
C ALA A 286 -17.25 4.24 -4.02
N GLN A 287 -17.51 5.49 -3.67
CA GLN A 287 -16.55 6.61 -3.67
C GLN A 287 -16.27 7.23 -2.28
N SER A 288 -16.87 6.71 -1.21
CA SER A 288 -16.68 7.17 0.16
C SER A 288 -16.65 6.00 1.16
N LEU A 289 -16.26 6.24 2.42
CA LEU A 289 -16.42 5.24 3.49
C LEU A 289 -17.90 4.97 3.80
N GLN A 290 -18.77 5.99 3.68
CA GLN A 290 -20.21 5.84 3.89
C GLN A 290 -20.82 4.86 2.88
N GLU A 291 -20.57 5.06 1.58
CA GLU A 291 -21.04 4.14 0.53
C GLU A 291 -20.49 2.72 0.72
N ILE A 292 -19.26 2.56 1.23
CA ILE A 292 -18.74 1.23 1.59
C ILE A 292 -19.55 0.62 2.74
N CYS A 293 -19.89 1.40 3.78
CA CYS A 293 -20.71 0.93 4.89
C CYS A 293 -22.14 0.55 4.44
N GLU A 294 -22.75 1.34 3.55
CA GLU A 294 -24.06 1.05 2.94
C GLU A 294 -24.07 -0.29 2.17
N VAL A 295 -22.98 -0.63 1.48
CA VAL A 295 -22.83 -1.90 0.74
C VAL A 295 -22.69 -3.13 1.66
N PHE A 296 -22.38 -2.91 2.94
CA PHE A 296 -22.22 -3.96 3.96
C PHE A 296 -23.25 -3.88 5.09
N GLU A 297 -24.32 -3.10 4.91
CA GLU A 297 -25.45 -2.96 5.85
C GLU A 297 -25.04 -2.26 7.19
N MET A 298 -24.04 -1.37 7.15
CA MET A 298 -23.38 -0.77 8.33
C MET A 298 -23.62 0.74 8.50
N SER A 299 -24.65 1.32 7.85
CA SER A 299 -24.86 2.78 7.82
C SER A 299 -25.12 3.41 9.19
N SER A 300 -25.81 2.71 10.10
CA SER A 300 -26.02 3.16 11.48
C SER A 300 -24.70 3.31 12.23
N PHE A 301 -23.89 2.25 12.23
CA PHE A 301 -22.55 2.24 12.82
C PHE A 301 -21.65 3.34 12.24
N PHE A 302 -21.73 3.61 10.92
CA PHE A 302 -20.98 4.71 10.31
C PHE A 302 -21.38 6.08 10.88
N GLN A 303 -22.68 6.34 11.07
CA GLN A 303 -23.17 7.58 11.68
C GLN A 303 -22.74 7.68 13.15
N GLU A 304 -22.98 6.64 13.94
CA GLU A 304 -22.61 6.57 15.37
C GLU A 304 -21.10 6.83 15.59
N ALA A 305 -20.25 6.21 14.78
CA ALA A 305 -18.80 6.40 14.82
C ALA A 305 -18.40 7.82 14.39
N SER A 306 -19.01 8.36 13.33
CA SER A 306 -18.73 9.73 12.85
C SER A 306 -19.13 10.78 13.89
N ASP A 307 -20.31 10.64 14.50
CA ASP A 307 -20.79 11.48 15.58
C ASP A 307 -19.84 11.45 16.79
N LEU A 308 -19.33 10.28 17.17
CA LEU A 308 -18.35 10.12 18.25
C LEU A 308 -17.03 10.83 17.95
N LEU A 309 -16.53 10.73 16.71
CA LEU A 309 -15.29 11.41 16.29
C LEU A 309 -15.45 12.93 16.27
N GLU A 310 -16.58 13.46 15.77
CA GLU A 310 -16.85 14.89 15.75
C GLU A 310 -17.08 15.45 17.18
N LYS A 311 -17.80 14.72 18.04
CA LYS A 311 -17.94 15.06 19.48
C LYS A 311 -16.58 15.14 20.19
N LYS A 312 -15.67 14.18 19.94
CA LYS A 312 -14.29 14.25 20.45
C LYS A 312 -13.56 15.49 19.95
N LYS A 313 -13.59 15.73 18.63
CA LYS A 313 -12.93 16.86 17.96
C LYS A 313 -13.36 18.21 18.53
N VAL A 314 -14.67 18.43 18.71
CA VAL A 314 -15.21 19.62 19.39
C VAL A 314 -14.72 19.69 20.86
N SER A 315 -14.77 18.57 21.60
CA SER A 315 -14.35 18.54 23.02
C SER A 315 -12.86 18.83 23.23
N LEU A 316 -12.01 18.57 22.24
CA LEU A 316 -10.58 18.86 22.25
C LEU A 316 -10.29 20.31 21.83
N GLN A 317 -11.02 20.85 20.83
CA GLN A 317 -10.91 22.27 20.45
C GLN A 317 -11.29 23.20 21.60
N VAL A 318 -12.32 22.86 22.39
CA VAL A 318 -12.72 23.63 23.58
C VAL A 318 -11.69 23.56 24.73
N LYS A 319 -10.80 22.57 24.74
CA LYS A 319 -9.78 22.36 25.79
C LYS A 319 -8.43 23.02 25.52
N SER A 320 -8.25 23.63 24.35
CA SER A 320 -6.98 24.25 23.92
C SER A 320 -7.11 25.77 23.83
N PRO A 321 -7.03 26.51 24.97
CA PRO A 321 -6.81 27.95 24.92
C PRO A 321 -5.44 28.25 24.29
N ASN A 322 -5.32 29.40 23.64
CA ASN A 322 -4.23 29.80 22.75
C ASN A 322 -2.81 29.36 23.19
N ASN A 323 -2.08 28.81 22.23
CA ASN A 323 -0.61 28.92 22.18
C ASN A 323 -0.24 29.26 20.74
N ASP A 324 0.02 30.55 20.52
CA ASP A 324 0.42 31.10 19.23
C ASP A 324 1.89 30.77 18.93
N ASP A 325 2.22 30.53 17.66
CA ASP A 325 3.50 30.97 17.13
C ASP A 325 3.35 31.43 15.67
N HIS A 326 4.02 32.56 15.39
CA HIS A 326 4.20 33.29 14.12
C HIS A 326 3.17 34.39 13.77
N SER A 327 3.43 35.58 14.33
CA SER A 327 2.98 36.90 13.83
C SER A 327 1.49 37.01 13.45
N GLU A 328 0.66 37.22 14.47
CA GLU A 328 -0.65 37.84 14.32
C GLU A 328 -0.47 39.30 13.87
N ASP A 329 -0.60 39.59 12.57
CA ASP A 329 -0.99 40.92 12.07
C ASP A 329 -2.50 41.07 12.36
N PRO A 330 -2.91 41.88 13.35
CA PRO A 330 -4.29 41.88 13.86
C PRO A 330 -5.30 42.40 12.83
N ASP A 331 -4.84 43.05 11.76
CA ASP A 331 -5.70 43.52 10.67
C ASP A 331 -6.08 42.42 9.65
N VAL A 332 -5.59 41.18 9.81
CA VAL A 332 -5.85 40.06 8.88
C VAL A 332 -6.89 39.09 9.42
N ILE A 333 -8.09 39.09 8.82
CA ILE A 333 -9.12 38.10 9.12
C ILE A 333 -8.76 36.77 8.46
N LYS A 334 -8.48 35.74 9.27
CA LYS A 334 -8.03 34.41 8.83
C LYS A 334 -9.15 33.37 8.94
N MET A 335 -9.25 32.43 7.99
CA MET A 335 -10.08 31.22 8.16
C MET A 335 -9.50 29.98 7.45
N ALA A 336 -9.92 28.78 7.86
CA ALA A 336 -9.39 27.53 7.29
C ALA A 336 -10.12 27.13 5.99
N VAL A 337 -9.64 27.58 4.83
CA VAL A 337 -10.27 27.31 3.52
C VAL A 337 -9.29 26.89 2.42
N LYS A 338 -9.72 26.00 1.52
CA LYS A 338 -8.97 25.55 0.32
C LYS A 338 -9.86 25.69 -0.91
N PHE A 339 -9.24 25.83 -2.09
CA PHE A 339 -9.96 25.91 -3.36
C PHE A 339 -9.93 24.57 -4.09
N ASP A 340 -10.96 23.73 -3.88
CA ASP A 340 -11.16 22.57 -4.77
C ASP A 340 -11.89 22.99 -6.05
N LYS A 341 -11.18 22.96 -7.17
CA LYS A 341 -11.70 23.26 -8.51
C LYS A 341 -12.94 22.43 -8.91
N ARG A 342 -13.23 21.31 -8.23
CA ARG A 342 -14.41 20.47 -8.48
C ARG A 342 -15.71 21.10 -7.96
N GLU A 343 -15.66 21.90 -6.90
CA GLU A 343 -16.83 22.54 -6.27
C GLU A 343 -17.40 23.70 -7.12
N TYR A 344 -16.62 24.23 -8.06
CA TYR A 344 -16.96 25.42 -8.87
C TYR A 344 -17.21 25.07 -10.35
N PRO A 345 -17.96 25.91 -11.09
CA PRO A 345 -18.06 25.84 -12.55
C PRO A 345 -16.73 26.19 -13.24
N PRO A 346 -16.32 25.52 -14.32
CA PRO A 346 -15.01 25.78 -14.97
C PRO A 346 -14.87 27.16 -15.63
N GLN A 347 -15.96 27.95 -15.71
CA GLN A 347 -15.98 29.30 -16.28
C GLN A 347 -15.85 30.42 -15.24
N ILE A 348 -16.02 30.12 -13.95
CA ILE A 348 -16.17 31.12 -12.87
C ILE A 348 -15.30 30.67 -11.68
N THR A 349 -14.72 31.62 -10.95
CA THR A 349 -13.89 31.32 -9.75
C THR A 349 -14.15 32.34 -8.64
N PRO A 350 -13.90 32.02 -7.36
CA PRO A 350 -14.03 32.96 -6.24
C PRO A 350 -13.33 34.31 -6.47
N LYS A 351 -12.11 34.31 -7.02
CA LYS A 351 -11.37 35.55 -7.38
C LYS A 351 -12.12 36.40 -8.43
N MET A 352 -12.94 35.80 -9.29
CA MET A 352 -13.78 36.52 -10.24
C MET A 352 -15.08 37.04 -9.59
N HIS A 353 -15.70 36.27 -8.69
CA HIS A 353 -16.86 36.74 -7.92
C HIS A 353 -16.50 37.95 -7.06
N LEU A 354 -15.40 37.88 -6.30
CA LEU A 354 -14.96 38.97 -5.43
C LEU A 354 -14.61 40.24 -6.22
N LEU A 355 -13.96 40.08 -7.38
CA LEU A 355 -13.64 41.20 -8.28
C LEU A 355 -14.90 41.87 -8.86
N GLU A 356 -15.91 41.11 -9.26
CA GLU A 356 -17.15 41.66 -9.81
C GLU A 356 -18.05 42.27 -8.72
N TRP A 357 -18.06 41.68 -7.52
CA TRP A 357 -18.70 42.28 -6.34
C TRP A 357 -18.08 43.64 -6.01
N CYS A 358 -16.75 43.73 -5.91
CA CYS A 358 -16.06 45.00 -5.64
C CYS A 358 -16.40 46.09 -6.68
N ARG A 359 -16.54 45.72 -7.97
CA ARG A 359 -16.98 46.65 -9.02
C ARG A 359 -18.39 47.16 -8.80
N ARG A 360 -19.32 46.28 -8.41
CA ARG A 360 -20.72 46.63 -8.15
C ARG A 360 -20.85 47.58 -6.97
N GLU A 361 -20.14 47.30 -5.87
CA GLU A 361 -20.11 48.15 -4.67
C GLU A 361 -19.14 49.35 -4.81
N LYS A 362 -18.57 49.58 -6.01
CA LYS A 362 -17.64 50.68 -6.34
C LYS A 362 -16.36 50.73 -5.49
N LEU A 363 -15.96 49.61 -4.91
CA LEU A 363 -14.73 49.44 -4.14
C LEU A 363 -13.50 49.36 -5.06
N VAL A 364 -12.32 49.61 -4.47
CA VAL A 364 -11.02 49.35 -5.10
C VAL A 364 -10.92 47.85 -5.46
N GLN A 365 -10.29 47.52 -6.58
CA GLN A 365 -10.14 46.13 -7.01
C GLN A 365 -9.31 45.32 -5.99
N PRO A 366 -9.68 44.06 -5.68
CA PRO A 366 -8.97 43.25 -4.67
C PRO A 366 -7.48 43.11 -4.97
N ALA A 367 -6.65 43.63 -4.06
CA ALA A 367 -5.20 43.49 -4.12
C ALA A 367 -4.78 42.15 -3.48
N TYR A 368 -3.80 41.47 -4.09
CA TYR A 368 -3.33 40.15 -3.62
C TYR A 368 -1.83 40.14 -3.38
N GLU A 369 -1.45 39.93 -2.13
CA GLU A 369 -0.08 39.66 -1.71
C GLU A 369 0.07 38.15 -1.46
N THR A 370 1.20 37.56 -1.84
CA THR A 370 1.42 36.11 -1.73
C THR A 370 2.83 35.82 -1.25
N ILE A 371 2.95 35.05 -0.18
CA ILE A 371 4.20 34.62 0.43
C ILE A 371 4.43 33.14 0.06
N GLU A 372 5.64 32.80 -0.39
CA GLU A 372 6.10 31.41 -0.54
C GLU A 372 6.91 31.01 0.69
N ARG A 373 6.62 29.86 1.29
CA ARG A 373 7.33 29.35 2.47
C ARG A 373 8.59 28.59 2.06
N PRO A 374 9.81 29.03 2.44
CA PRO A 374 11.05 28.44 1.93
C PRO A 374 11.24 26.94 2.24
N ARG A 375 10.64 26.44 3.32
CA ARG A 375 10.79 25.05 3.80
C ARG A 375 10.12 24.01 2.90
N ASP A 376 9.02 24.36 2.23
CA ASP A 376 8.18 23.41 1.49
C ASP A 376 7.62 23.96 0.16
N ARG A 377 7.93 25.22 -0.19
CA ARG A 377 7.47 25.92 -1.40
C ARG A 377 5.94 25.97 -1.54
N LEU A 378 5.24 25.98 -0.40
CA LEU A 378 3.81 26.25 -0.37
C LEU A 378 3.55 27.76 -0.29
N PHE A 379 2.38 28.17 -0.76
CA PHE A 379 1.98 29.56 -0.91
C PHE A 379 0.82 29.89 0.03
N CYS A 380 0.91 31.02 0.73
CA CYS A 380 -0.22 31.66 1.39
C CYS A 380 -0.47 33.02 0.74
N SER A 381 -1.73 33.46 0.67
CA SER A 381 -2.07 34.76 0.08
C SER A 381 -2.98 35.55 1.02
N VAL A 382 -2.74 36.86 1.09
CA VAL A 382 -3.63 37.83 1.72
C VAL A 382 -4.32 38.61 0.61
N VAL A 383 -5.63 38.86 0.75
CA VAL A 383 -6.39 39.74 -0.13
C VAL A 383 -6.88 40.96 0.65
N THR A 384 -6.69 42.15 0.10
CA THR A 384 -7.17 43.41 0.70
C THR A 384 -8.39 43.91 -0.06
N VAL A 385 -9.50 44.13 0.65
CA VAL A 385 -10.79 44.59 0.11
C VAL A 385 -11.43 45.59 1.08
N GLY A 386 -11.76 46.78 0.60
CA GLY A 386 -12.37 47.83 1.44
C GLY A 386 -11.48 48.35 2.58
N GLY A 387 -10.17 48.09 2.53
CA GLY A 387 -9.21 48.38 3.61
C GLY A 387 -8.92 47.18 4.52
N GLN A 388 -9.84 46.22 4.64
CA GLN A 388 -9.66 45.01 5.44
C GLN A 388 -8.83 43.96 4.69
N LYS A 389 -7.92 43.28 5.38
CA LYS A 389 -7.15 42.13 4.88
C LYS A 389 -7.85 40.82 5.25
N TYR A 390 -7.84 39.83 4.34
CA TYR A 390 -8.39 38.49 4.54
C TYR A 390 -7.41 37.42 4.05
N SER A 391 -7.35 36.26 4.70
CA SER A 391 -6.43 35.17 4.31
C SER A 391 -6.95 33.78 4.68
N SER A 392 -6.34 32.75 4.08
CA SER A 392 -6.54 31.37 4.52
C SER A 392 -5.42 30.94 5.47
N THR A 393 -5.76 30.24 6.55
CA THR A 393 -4.75 29.57 7.40
C THR A 393 -4.11 28.36 6.71
N LEU A 394 -4.67 27.90 5.58
CA LEU A 394 -4.23 26.71 4.87
C LEU A 394 -3.33 27.06 3.68
N TRP A 395 -2.10 26.53 3.72
CA TRP A 395 -1.09 26.73 2.70
C TRP A 395 -1.35 25.88 1.44
N GLU A 396 -1.12 26.47 0.27
CA GLU A 396 -1.55 25.95 -1.03
C GLU A 396 -0.38 25.66 -1.99
N LYS A 397 -0.60 24.75 -2.96
CA LYS A 397 0.48 24.23 -3.83
C LYS A 397 0.92 25.16 -4.96
N SER A 398 0.29 26.33 -5.11
CA SER A 398 0.71 27.38 -6.03
C SER A 398 0.06 28.71 -5.66
N LYS A 399 0.70 29.84 -6.02
CA LYS A 399 0.13 31.18 -5.90
C LYS A 399 -1.32 31.28 -6.41
N LYS A 400 -1.63 30.65 -7.56
CA LYS A 400 -2.98 30.67 -8.17
C LYS A 400 -4.05 29.98 -7.32
N LEU A 401 -3.68 29.02 -6.47
CA LEU A 401 -4.60 28.37 -5.53
C LEU A 401 -4.73 29.20 -4.24
N ALA A 402 -3.61 29.71 -3.72
CA ALA A 402 -3.57 30.56 -2.54
C ALA A 402 -4.43 31.84 -2.71
N GLU A 403 -4.36 32.48 -3.88
CA GLU A 403 -5.21 33.64 -4.23
C GLU A 403 -6.71 33.30 -4.26
N GLN A 404 -7.08 32.08 -4.66
CA GLN A 404 -8.49 31.64 -4.67
C GLN A 404 -8.97 31.29 -3.26
N ALA A 405 -8.12 30.68 -2.42
CA ALA A 405 -8.41 30.45 -1.02
C ALA A 405 -8.58 31.77 -0.23
N ALA A 406 -7.74 32.78 -0.50
CA ALA A 406 -7.91 34.13 0.06
C ALA A 406 -9.19 34.82 -0.43
N ALA A 407 -9.57 34.64 -1.71
CA ALA A 407 -10.85 35.13 -2.23
C ALA A 407 -12.06 34.50 -1.53
N ILE A 408 -12.02 33.17 -1.29
CA ILE A 408 -13.02 32.44 -0.50
C ILE A 408 -13.11 33.02 0.92
N ALA A 409 -11.96 33.25 1.58
CA ALA A 409 -11.93 33.78 2.94
C ALA A 409 -12.63 35.14 3.05
N CYS A 410 -12.37 36.05 2.10
CA CYS A 410 -13.06 37.34 2.03
C CYS A 410 -14.57 37.18 1.78
N LEU A 411 -14.97 36.40 0.76
CA LEU A 411 -16.37 36.22 0.41
C LEU A 411 -17.19 35.61 1.56
N ARG A 412 -16.69 34.57 2.23
CA ARG A 412 -17.36 33.94 3.38
C ARG A 412 -17.48 34.88 4.58
N THR A 413 -16.45 35.66 4.89
CA THR A 413 -16.51 36.65 5.99
C THR A 413 -17.58 37.70 5.74
N LEU A 414 -17.73 38.13 4.48
CA LEU A 414 -18.72 39.12 4.07
C LEU A 414 -20.13 38.53 3.82
N GLY A 415 -20.35 37.23 4.05
CA GLY A 415 -21.63 36.56 3.79
C GLY A 415 -22.01 36.48 2.31
N LEU A 416 -21.02 36.53 1.41
CA LEU A 416 -21.20 36.60 -0.04
C LEU A 416 -21.06 35.21 -0.70
N PRO A 417 -21.85 34.92 -1.76
CA PRO A 417 -21.75 33.65 -2.49
C PRO A 417 -20.41 33.53 -3.23
N GLU A 418 -19.82 32.34 -3.20
CA GLU A 418 -18.46 32.07 -3.70
C GLU A 418 -18.40 31.54 -5.15
N GLY A 419 -19.55 31.29 -5.76
CA GLY A 419 -19.68 30.76 -7.12
C GLY A 419 -19.74 29.24 -7.17
N LYS A 420 -20.21 28.60 -6.10
CA LYS A 420 -20.38 27.14 -6.04
C LYS A 420 -21.47 26.65 -6.97
N ARG A 421 -21.35 25.38 -7.38
CA ARG A 421 -22.34 24.74 -8.25
C ARG A 421 -23.75 24.75 -7.66
N ASP A 422 -23.85 24.64 -6.34
CA ASP A 422 -25.13 24.52 -5.65
C ASP A 422 -25.76 25.89 -5.31
N GLU A 423 -25.00 26.99 -5.44
CA GLU A 423 -25.48 28.37 -5.28
C GLU A 423 -26.22 28.89 -6.54
N SER A 424 -26.23 28.14 -7.65
CA SER A 424 -26.58 28.66 -8.98
C SER A 424 -28.08 28.92 -9.22
N ALA A 425 -28.92 28.85 -8.17
CA ALA A 425 -30.37 29.00 -8.30
C ALA A 425 -30.84 30.46 -8.46
N ASN A 426 -30.00 31.47 -8.15
CA ASN A 426 -30.49 32.84 -7.93
C ASN A 426 -29.50 33.97 -8.32
N GLN A 427 -28.79 33.87 -9.47
CA GLN A 427 -27.96 34.98 -9.99
C GLN A 427 -28.09 35.23 -11.51
N PRO A 428 -28.00 36.50 -11.96
CA PRO A 428 -28.04 36.87 -13.38
C PRO A 428 -26.74 36.55 -14.15
N SER A 429 -26.82 36.49 -15.48
CA SER A 429 -25.77 35.90 -16.33
C SER A 429 -24.52 36.79 -16.55
N LEU A 430 -23.37 36.30 -16.10
CA LEU A 430 -22.04 36.88 -16.34
C LEU A 430 -21.55 36.65 -17.78
N ASN A 431 -22.19 37.32 -18.75
CA ASN A 431 -21.79 37.25 -20.16
C ASN A 431 -20.51 38.06 -20.45
N LYS A 432 -19.55 37.43 -21.18
CA LYS A 432 -18.30 38.08 -21.59
C LYS A 432 -18.57 39.27 -22.53
N ARG A 433 -17.77 40.34 -22.38
CA ARG A 433 -17.71 41.47 -23.33
C ARG A 433 -17.47 40.95 -24.76
N LYS A 434 -18.47 41.10 -25.63
CA LYS A 434 -18.33 40.99 -27.08
C LYS A 434 -17.50 42.19 -27.57
N ARG A 435 -16.43 41.98 -28.36
CA ARG A 435 -15.80 43.08 -29.11
C ARG A 435 -16.87 43.67 -30.03
N ARG A 436 -16.96 44.99 -30.10
CA ARG A 436 -17.77 45.69 -31.11
C ARG A 436 -16.88 45.93 -32.31
N ASP A 437 -17.02 45.11 -33.33
CA ASP A 437 -16.51 45.45 -34.66
C ASP A 437 -17.41 46.56 -35.23
N GLN A 438 -16.82 47.68 -35.64
CA GLN A 438 -17.58 48.78 -36.23
C GLN A 438 -17.88 48.45 -37.70
N GLN A 439 -19.16 48.40 -38.06
CA GLN A 439 -19.57 48.36 -39.45
C GLN A 439 -19.31 49.73 -40.09
N LEU A 440 -18.40 49.78 -41.05
CA LEU A 440 -18.35 50.83 -42.07
C LEU A 440 -19.00 50.31 -43.36
N SER A 441 -19.57 51.23 -44.13
CA SER A 441 -20.57 50.94 -45.15
C SER A 441 -20.00 50.61 -46.53
N ASN A 442 -20.62 49.63 -47.20
CA ASN A 442 -20.74 49.54 -48.66
C ASN A 442 -21.14 50.91 -49.25
N SER A 443 -20.79 51.35 -50.47
CA SER A 443 -19.98 50.85 -51.60
C SER A 443 -19.95 51.99 -52.66
N PRO A 444 -19.43 51.86 -53.91
CA PRO A 444 -18.50 50.88 -54.51
C PRO A 444 -17.23 51.55 -55.13
N ASN A 445 -16.23 50.77 -55.57
CA ASN A 445 -15.85 50.68 -57.01
C ASN A 445 -14.57 49.86 -57.36
N ILE A 446 -14.59 49.35 -58.61
CA ILE A 446 -13.45 49.10 -59.53
C ILE A 446 -12.45 47.93 -59.28
N VAL A 447 -12.67 46.87 -60.08
CA VAL A 447 -11.71 46.11 -60.94
C VAL A 447 -10.49 45.38 -60.35
N LEU A 448 -10.44 44.07 -60.63
CA LEU A 448 -9.27 43.18 -60.54
C LEU A 448 -8.24 43.44 -61.68
N ARG A 449 -6.94 43.44 -61.35
CA ARG A 449 -5.83 43.10 -62.27
C ARG A 449 -4.73 42.32 -61.53
N SER A 450 -3.79 41.74 -62.29
CA SER A 450 -3.01 40.57 -61.89
C SER A 450 -1.50 40.66 -62.15
N ALA A 451 -0.75 39.86 -61.38
CA ALA A 451 0.62 39.38 -61.68
C ALA A 451 1.76 40.46 -61.63
N PRO A 452 3.03 40.12 -61.93
CA PRO A 452 3.92 39.42 -60.98
C PRO A 452 5.36 40.02 -60.91
N LEU A 453 6.31 39.27 -60.31
CA LEU A 453 7.80 39.24 -60.43
C LEU A 453 8.39 38.93 -59.03
N ALA A 454 9.32 37.97 -58.82
CA ALA A 454 10.74 37.90 -59.21
C ALA A 454 11.57 39.12 -58.70
N GLY A 455 12.74 38.98 -58.06
CA GLY A 455 13.56 37.80 -57.71
C GLY A 455 15.06 38.10 -57.96
N VAL A 456 15.99 37.56 -57.17
CA VAL A 456 17.45 37.54 -57.45
C VAL A 456 18.18 36.60 -56.46
N LEU A 457 19.29 35.97 -56.88
CA LEU A 457 20.17 35.16 -56.03
C LEU A 457 21.46 35.92 -55.68
N GLN A 458 22.11 35.55 -54.57
CA GLN A 458 23.57 35.52 -54.54
C GLN A 458 24.09 34.40 -53.62
N LEU A 459 25.23 33.80 -54.00
CA LEU A 459 25.89 32.67 -53.34
C LEU A 459 27.25 33.09 -52.80
N CYS A 460 27.69 32.52 -51.67
CA CYS A 460 29.10 32.15 -51.44
C CYS A 460 29.31 31.24 -50.20
N SER A 461 29.90 30.07 -50.46
CA SER A 461 30.93 29.37 -49.66
C SER A 461 30.63 28.71 -48.29
N PHE A 462 31.27 27.54 -48.16
CA PHE A 462 31.33 26.56 -47.06
C PHE A 462 32.36 26.96 -45.97
N PRO A 463 32.34 26.42 -44.71
CA PRO A 463 32.45 24.97 -44.44
C PRO A 463 31.59 24.37 -43.30
N SER A 464 31.71 23.05 -43.18
CA SER A 464 31.18 22.14 -42.13
C SER A 464 32.33 21.23 -41.64
N PRO A 465 32.16 20.25 -40.71
CA PRO A 465 31.03 19.87 -39.86
C PRO A 465 31.50 19.88 -38.36
N PRO A 466 31.17 18.94 -37.43
CA PRO A 466 29.98 18.10 -37.23
C PRO A 466 29.36 18.17 -35.81
N THR A 467 28.06 17.87 -35.68
CA THR A 467 27.51 17.13 -34.52
C THR A 467 26.29 16.31 -34.96
N PHE A 468 26.08 15.14 -34.35
CA PHE A 468 25.03 14.18 -34.75
C PHE A 468 23.62 14.55 -34.27
N SER A 469 22.63 14.02 -34.99
CA SER A 469 21.20 14.10 -34.65
C SER A 469 20.83 13.16 -33.49
N VAL A 470 19.97 13.63 -32.59
CA VAL A 470 18.87 12.81 -32.05
C VAL A 470 17.60 13.66 -32.08
N LEU A 471 16.51 13.11 -32.62
CA LEU A 471 15.22 13.77 -32.75
C LEU A 471 14.23 13.35 -31.65
N TYR A 472 13.16 14.14 -31.54
CA TYR A 472 11.82 13.88 -30.99
C TYR A 472 11.31 12.41 -31.06
N PHE A 473 10.31 11.93 -30.31
CA PHE A 473 9.19 12.53 -29.55
C PHE A 473 9.17 11.96 -28.10
N ALA A 474 8.71 12.60 -27.02
CA ALA A 474 7.44 13.29 -26.70
C ALA A 474 6.22 12.37 -26.45
N LEU A 475 5.36 12.76 -25.50
CA LEU A 475 4.26 11.95 -24.96
C LEU A 475 2.94 12.15 -25.73
N GLU A 476 2.21 11.06 -26.01
CA GLU A 476 0.75 11.10 -26.13
C GLU A 476 0.08 9.91 -25.42
N ALA A 477 -0.91 10.23 -24.58
CA ALA A 477 -1.93 9.31 -24.08
C ALA A 477 -3.16 10.14 -23.66
N ILE A 478 -4.33 9.50 -23.55
CA ILE A 478 -5.63 10.11 -23.20
C ILE A 478 -6.24 11.01 -24.30
N ARG A 479 -6.69 10.41 -25.41
CA ARG A 479 -7.78 10.99 -26.21
C ARG A 479 -8.65 10.01 -27.02
N TRP A 480 -9.35 9.10 -26.34
CA TRP A 480 -10.37 8.26 -27.00
C TRP A 480 -11.64 8.06 -26.16
N ASN A 481 -12.57 9.01 -26.21
CA ASN A 481 -14.02 8.71 -26.25
C ASN A 481 -14.91 9.97 -26.43
N ARG A 482 -15.66 10.04 -27.54
CA ARG A 482 -17.07 10.52 -27.67
C ARG A 482 -17.44 10.78 -29.13
N LYS A 483 -18.73 10.61 -29.43
CA LYS A 483 -19.36 10.46 -30.76
C LYS A 483 -19.02 9.07 -31.36
N THR A 484 -19.97 8.36 -31.97
CA THR A 484 -21.29 8.77 -32.50
C THR A 484 -22.50 8.45 -31.62
N ASP A 485 -23.64 9.06 -31.96
CA ASP A 485 -25.02 8.68 -31.62
C ASP A 485 -25.79 8.58 -32.96
N GLY A 486 -26.78 7.70 -33.08
CA GLY A 486 -27.31 7.31 -34.41
C GLY A 486 -28.42 6.25 -34.50
N ARG A 487 -29.44 6.32 -33.63
CA ARG A 487 -30.78 5.65 -33.71
C ARG A 487 -31.09 4.74 -34.95
N ARG A 488 -31.42 3.45 -34.71
CA ARG A 488 -32.74 2.80 -34.99
C ARG A 488 -32.72 1.25 -34.96
N GLY A 489 -33.88 0.66 -34.62
CA GLY A 489 -34.40 -0.55 -35.27
C GLY A 489 -34.40 -1.87 -34.47
N CYS A 490 -35.59 -2.35 -34.10
CA CYS A 490 -35.79 -3.73 -33.62
C CYS A 490 -35.83 -4.74 -34.79
N ARG A 491 -35.37 -5.99 -34.59
CA ARG A 491 -36.19 -7.22 -34.75
C ARG A 491 -35.44 -8.56 -34.50
N THR A 492 -35.98 -9.34 -33.57
CA THR A 492 -36.25 -10.80 -33.61
C THR A 492 -35.20 -11.83 -34.12
N ASN A 493 -34.68 -12.61 -33.15
CA ASN A 493 -34.84 -14.09 -33.02
C ASN A 493 -34.00 -15.11 -33.83
N ARG A 494 -33.70 -16.24 -33.15
CA ARG A 494 -33.28 -17.60 -33.58
C ARG A 494 -31.82 -17.92 -33.99
N ASP A 495 -31.24 -18.81 -33.17
CA ASP A 495 -30.73 -20.16 -33.47
C ASP A 495 -29.78 -20.42 -34.68
N ALA A 496 -28.54 -20.83 -34.38
CA ALA A 496 -27.81 -21.89 -35.10
C ALA A 496 -26.60 -22.40 -34.28
N GLU A 497 -26.42 -23.72 -34.20
CA GLU A 497 -25.21 -24.36 -33.65
C GLU A 497 -24.19 -24.67 -34.76
N ARG A 498 -22.88 -24.59 -34.45
CA ARG A 498 -21.89 -25.69 -34.58
C ARG A 498 -20.43 -25.21 -34.39
N ALA A 499 -19.56 -26.15 -34.03
CA ALA A 499 -18.14 -26.01 -33.72
C ALA A 499 -17.26 -26.40 -34.96
N PRO A 500 -15.91 -26.58 -34.92
CA PRO A 500 -14.97 -26.49 -33.79
C PRO A 500 -13.58 -25.84 -34.07
N LEU A 501 -12.70 -25.89 -33.06
CA LEU A 501 -11.22 -26.04 -33.10
C LEU A 501 -10.37 -25.31 -34.18
N ALA A 502 -9.43 -24.49 -33.70
CA ALA A 502 -8.15 -24.23 -34.38
C ALA A 502 -7.01 -24.14 -33.35
N ALA A 503 -5.89 -24.82 -33.60
CA ALA A 503 -4.67 -24.73 -32.80
C ALA A 503 -3.71 -23.69 -33.40
N VAL A 504 -2.94 -23.00 -32.56
CA VAL A 504 -1.90 -22.05 -33.00
C VAL A 504 -0.52 -22.64 -32.67
N VAL A 505 0.24 -22.96 -33.72
CA VAL A 505 1.61 -23.48 -33.64
C VAL A 505 2.60 -22.32 -33.50
N TRP A 506 3.64 -22.50 -32.69
CA TRP A 506 4.76 -21.55 -32.62
C TRP A 506 5.58 -21.53 -33.91
N MET A 507 5.90 -20.33 -34.40
CA MET A 507 7.00 -20.12 -35.35
C MET A 507 8.10 -19.28 -34.69
N ALA A 508 9.32 -19.80 -34.70
CA ALA A 508 10.53 -19.05 -34.35
C ALA A 508 11.21 -18.53 -35.63
N PRO A 509 11.69 -17.28 -35.67
CA PRO A 509 12.43 -16.75 -36.80
C PRO A 509 13.92 -17.14 -36.70
N MET A 510 14.52 -17.55 -37.83
CA MET A 510 15.97 -17.72 -37.93
C MET A 510 16.45 -17.35 -39.34
N SER A 511 17.36 -16.38 -39.46
CA SER A 511 18.37 -16.30 -40.54
C SER A 511 19.18 -14.98 -40.47
N SER A 512 20.47 -15.09 -40.22
CA SER A 512 21.52 -14.49 -41.07
C SER A 512 22.91 -14.93 -40.62
N LEU A 513 23.69 -15.43 -41.58
CA LEU A 513 25.09 -15.84 -41.55
C LEU A 513 25.63 -15.50 -42.96
N PRO A 514 26.92 -15.16 -43.16
CA PRO A 514 27.98 -16.16 -43.02
C PRO A 514 29.37 -15.66 -42.56
N GLY A 515 30.25 -16.62 -42.26
CA GLY A 515 31.69 -16.44 -42.12
C GLY A 515 32.37 -17.81 -42.03
N CYS A 516 33.23 -18.15 -43.00
CA CYS A 516 33.77 -19.50 -43.17
C CYS A 516 35.19 -19.67 -42.60
N THR A 517 35.51 -20.85 -42.06
CA THR A 517 36.77 -21.57 -42.34
C THR A 517 36.66 -23.05 -41.93
N VAL A 518 37.60 -23.89 -42.35
CA VAL A 518 37.47 -25.37 -42.37
C VAL A 518 38.71 -26.06 -41.79
N SER A 519 38.51 -27.14 -41.03
CA SER A 519 39.53 -28.19 -40.80
C SER A 519 38.86 -29.53 -40.49
N LEU A 520 39.32 -30.63 -41.10
CA LEU A 520 38.77 -31.98 -40.87
C LEU A 520 39.47 -32.71 -39.71
N GLY A 521 38.73 -33.64 -39.08
CA GLY A 521 39.23 -34.71 -38.21
C GLY A 521 38.22 -35.87 -38.23
N ALA A 522 38.68 -37.12 -38.22
CA ALA A 522 37.86 -38.25 -38.69
C ALA A 522 37.89 -39.50 -37.77
N LEU A 523 36.82 -40.31 -37.89
CA LEU A 523 36.70 -41.72 -37.44
C LEU A 523 36.66 -41.94 -35.90
N SER A 524 36.10 -43.04 -35.36
CA SER A 524 35.43 -44.22 -35.96
C SER A 524 34.43 -44.93 -35.02
N HIS A 525 33.42 -45.56 -35.66
CA HIS A 525 32.73 -46.81 -35.27
C HIS A 525 31.64 -46.84 -34.16
N SER A 526 30.70 -47.77 -34.38
CA SER A 526 29.61 -48.24 -33.51
C SER A 526 29.50 -49.77 -33.68
N PRO A 527 28.77 -50.54 -32.84
CA PRO A 527 27.41 -50.91 -33.28
C PRO A 527 26.35 -51.27 -32.19
N ARG A 528 25.10 -50.86 -32.44
CA ARG A 528 23.81 -51.61 -32.36
C ARG A 528 23.44 -52.50 -31.13
N CYS A 529 22.47 -52.04 -30.31
CA CYS A 529 21.01 -52.37 -30.32
C CYS A 529 20.48 -53.77 -30.77
N PRO A 530 19.24 -54.23 -30.43
CA PRO A 530 18.20 -53.69 -29.49
C PRO A 530 17.45 -54.76 -28.56
N PRO A 531 16.11 -55.06 -28.55
CA PRO A 531 15.31 -54.98 -27.29
C PRO A 531 14.23 -56.08 -27.00
N SER A 532 13.57 -56.04 -25.82
CA SER A 532 12.22 -56.62 -25.53
C SER A 532 11.68 -56.08 -24.16
N SER A 533 10.40 -56.13 -23.73
CA SER A 533 9.10 -56.59 -24.29
C SER A 533 7.91 -55.78 -23.66
N LYS A 534 6.63 -56.18 -23.87
CA LYS A 534 5.39 -55.45 -23.46
C LYS A 534 4.40 -56.33 -22.64
N GLY A 535 3.56 -55.70 -21.82
CA GLY A 535 2.30 -56.24 -21.21
C GLY A 535 1.81 -55.28 -20.12
N ARG A 536 0.64 -54.61 -20.09
CA ARG A 536 -0.78 -54.76 -20.51
C ARG A 536 -1.72 -55.27 -19.39
N ARG A 537 -3.04 -55.06 -19.53
CA ARG A 537 -4.02 -54.74 -18.47
C ARG A 537 -5.28 -55.63 -18.53
N GLN A 538 -6.13 -55.53 -17.49
CA GLN A 538 -7.51 -56.06 -17.34
C GLN A 538 -7.58 -57.59 -17.09
N GLU A 539 -8.63 -58.16 -16.47
CA GLU A 539 -10.06 -57.75 -16.40
C GLU A 539 -10.69 -57.71 -14.98
N GLU A 540 -11.99 -57.34 -15.00
CA GLU A 540 -13.12 -57.36 -14.04
C GLU A 540 -13.12 -58.53 -13.02
N GLY A 541 -13.90 -58.62 -11.93
CA GLY A 541 -15.09 -57.95 -11.37
C GLY A 541 -15.81 -58.97 -10.43
N THR A 542 -16.88 -58.74 -9.65
CA THR A 542 -17.70 -57.57 -9.22
C THR A 542 -18.38 -57.95 -7.86
N GLY A 543 -19.15 -57.06 -7.19
CA GLY A 543 -20.02 -57.46 -6.06
C GLY A 543 -20.36 -56.38 -5.00
N SER A 544 -21.63 -56.30 -4.62
CA SER A 544 -22.20 -55.56 -3.46
C SER A 544 -22.97 -56.57 -2.56
N SER A 545 -23.68 -56.28 -1.46
CA SER A 545 -24.04 -55.07 -0.68
C SER A 545 -24.52 -55.51 0.74
N GLU A 546 -24.83 -54.54 1.63
CA GLU A 546 -25.72 -54.67 2.83
C GLU A 546 -25.26 -55.56 4.02
N ASP A 547 -25.78 -55.44 5.26
CA ASP A 547 -26.11 -54.27 6.14
C ASP A 547 -26.41 -54.78 7.60
N VAL A 548 -26.78 -53.90 8.55
CA VAL A 548 -27.29 -54.21 9.95
C VAL A 548 -26.19 -54.74 10.93
N GLY A 549 -26.18 -54.64 12.28
CA GLY A 549 -27.05 -54.07 13.34
C GLY A 549 -27.45 -55.13 14.41
N SER A 550 -27.69 -54.86 15.70
CA SER A 550 -27.43 -53.70 16.60
C SER A 550 -27.79 -54.04 18.08
N GLU A 551 -27.16 -53.39 19.08
CA GLU A 551 -27.47 -53.44 20.55
C GLU A 551 -27.22 -54.78 21.32
N GLY A 552 -27.14 -54.78 22.68
CA GLY A 552 -26.80 -56.02 23.43
C GLY A 552 -26.78 -56.12 24.99
N PHE A 553 -26.47 -55.06 25.77
CA PHE A 553 -26.71 -54.95 27.26
C PHE A 553 -25.97 -55.85 28.32
N CYS A 554 -25.57 -55.24 29.47
CA CYS A 554 -25.38 -55.82 30.84
C CYS A 554 -24.25 -56.86 31.15
N ARG A 555 -23.69 -57.04 32.37
CA ARG A 555 -23.69 -56.28 33.68
C ARG A 555 -22.61 -56.84 34.67
N GLN A 556 -22.08 -55.98 35.58
CA GLN A 556 -21.36 -56.31 36.86
C GLN A 556 -20.03 -57.13 36.72
N GLU A 557 -19.07 -57.15 37.68
CA GLU A 557 -18.97 -56.62 39.06
C GLU A 557 -17.51 -56.19 39.43
N GLU A 558 -17.29 -55.60 40.62
CA GLU A 558 -15.99 -55.08 41.16
C GLU A 558 -15.41 -56.04 42.27
N PRO A 559 -14.35 -55.78 43.13
CA PRO A 559 -13.73 -54.51 43.59
C PRO A 559 -12.19 -54.49 43.93
N SER A 560 -11.73 -53.39 44.59
CA SER A 560 -10.58 -53.26 45.57
C SER A 560 -9.10 -53.27 45.06
N CYS A 561 -8.26 -52.24 45.31
CA CYS A 561 -7.54 -51.78 46.55
C CYS A 561 -6.30 -52.65 46.92
N ASP A 562 -5.16 -52.19 47.46
CA ASP A 562 -4.57 -50.87 47.82
C ASP A 562 -3.01 -51.05 47.88
N SER A 563 -2.14 -50.11 47.46
CA SER A 563 -1.53 -48.94 48.15
C SER A 563 -0.27 -49.20 49.04
N ASP A 564 0.53 -48.14 49.25
CA ASP A 564 1.70 -47.99 50.16
C ASP A 564 3.02 -48.81 49.95
N SER A 565 4.19 -48.42 50.54
CA SER A 565 4.99 -47.17 50.46
C SER A 565 6.35 -47.33 51.24
N LEU A 566 7.10 -46.23 51.41
CA LEU A 566 8.28 -46.00 52.31
C LEU A 566 9.72 -46.37 51.88
N SER A 567 10.58 -45.34 51.93
CA SER A 567 12.06 -45.37 52.10
C SER A 567 12.46 -45.44 53.59
N PRO A 568 13.75 -45.54 54.04
CA PRO A 568 14.58 -44.31 54.21
C PRO A 568 16.14 -44.44 54.37
N VAL A 569 16.84 -43.28 54.46
CA VAL A 569 18.24 -43.00 54.97
C VAL A 569 19.44 -43.66 54.23
N GLY A 570 20.61 -43.02 54.02
CA GLY A 570 21.07 -41.62 54.21
C GLY A 570 22.54 -41.52 54.69
N GLY A 571 23.28 -40.44 54.34
CA GLY A 571 24.64 -40.19 54.88
C GLY A 571 25.56 -39.19 54.12
N PHE A 572 25.67 -37.97 54.68
CA PHE A 572 26.83 -37.05 54.83
C PHE A 572 28.17 -37.23 54.04
N CYS A 573 29.00 -36.19 53.79
CA CYS A 573 29.26 -35.00 54.62
C CYS A 573 29.95 -33.80 53.88
N GLN A 574 29.63 -32.54 54.28
CA GLN A 574 30.50 -31.32 54.40
C GLN A 574 31.31 -30.79 53.17
N SER A 575 31.72 -29.51 53.02
CA SER A 575 31.52 -28.20 53.71
C SER A 575 32.26 -27.08 52.92
N ALA A 576 32.04 -25.75 53.02
CA ALA A 576 30.94 -24.87 53.48
C ALA A 576 31.33 -23.38 53.24
N ALA A 577 30.36 -22.45 53.40
CA ALA A 577 30.48 -20.96 53.46
C ALA A 577 30.87 -20.17 52.17
N GLY A 578 30.39 -18.92 51.96
CA GLY A 578 29.29 -18.21 52.65
C GLY A 578 29.27 -16.67 52.48
N PHE A 579 28.05 -16.09 52.38
CA PHE A 579 27.67 -14.66 52.43
C PHE A 579 28.18 -13.71 51.32
N GLY A 580 27.40 -12.72 50.85
CA GLY A 580 26.02 -12.34 51.23
C GLY A 580 25.35 -11.28 50.31
N ASP A 581 24.13 -10.90 50.68
CA ASP A 581 23.15 -10.05 49.94
C ASP A 581 23.60 -8.59 49.67
N ALA A 582 22.92 -7.71 48.91
CA ALA A 582 21.55 -7.66 48.34
C ALA A 582 21.54 -6.80 47.03
N THR A 583 20.46 -6.50 46.29
CA THR A 583 19.01 -6.54 46.57
C THR A 583 18.18 -6.73 45.29
N ALA A 584 17.01 -7.38 45.39
CA ALA A 584 15.95 -7.43 44.38
C ALA A 584 14.57 -7.52 45.08
N ALA A 585 13.39 -7.40 44.45
CA ALA A 585 13.03 -7.23 43.04
C ALA A 585 11.76 -6.34 42.90
N ALA A 586 11.32 -6.03 41.67
CA ALA A 586 10.06 -5.31 41.41
C ALA A 586 9.29 -5.82 40.17
N LEU A 587 9.05 -7.13 40.09
CA LEU A 587 7.99 -7.70 39.25
C LEU A 587 6.70 -7.80 40.07
N ARG A 588 5.54 -7.61 39.45
CA ARG A 588 4.22 -7.90 40.02
C ARG A 588 3.40 -8.71 39.03
N GLU A 589 2.64 -9.65 39.57
CA GLU A 589 1.90 -10.66 38.84
C GLU A 589 0.51 -10.15 38.38
N TRP A 590 -0.08 -10.83 37.40
CA TRP A 590 -1.49 -10.70 37.05
C TRP A 590 -2.29 -11.85 37.66
N PRO A 591 -3.42 -11.59 38.33
CA PRO A 591 -4.40 -12.62 38.65
C PRO A 591 -5.27 -12.95 37.41
N TRP A 592 -5.69 -14.20 37.32
CA TRP A 592 -6.76 -14.65 36.42
C TRP A 592 -8.05 -14.79 37.23
N GLU A 593 -9.19 -14.34 36.71
CA GLU A 593 -10.50 -14.73 37.25
C GLU A 593 -11.61 -14.58 36.18
N ASN A 594 -12.29 -15.71 35.91
CA ASN A 594 -13.57 -15.92 35.21
C ASN A 594 -13.93 -15.02 34.00
#